data_AF-A0AAE1ZDZ2-F1
#
_entry.id   AF-A0AAE1ZDZ2-F1
#
_cell.length_a   1.000
_cell.length_b   1.000
_cell.length_c   1.000
_cell.angle_alpha   90.00
_cell.angle_beta   90.00
_cell.angle_gamma   90.00
#
_symmetry.space_group_name_H-M   'P 1'
#
loop_
_entity.id
_entity.type
_entity.pdbx_description
1 polymer ?
#
loop_
_entity_poly.entity_id
_entity_poly.type
_entity_poly.pdbx_seq_one_letter_code
_entity_poly.pdbx_strand_id
1 'polypeptide(L)'
;MNPENNASSFYTPWDTLIDCMMLKHGHPNASKLLCNISTFLGTYMAYIFPLIGLFDFISNCIVTTIFLRYLNQYNRQFIYLGVLAISDISIDIAIGWLRWFPTFGLPYASLGKVYYFISLTSSLSCKLYMFCQSIACTFRGNIFMLMALDRLLLTFLCALPCGISYLMSATLQITQHEIAEEFLHFILLFINIGWTLIFLQSSMNIIVYCIRIETFRQILLKPLLVCRNKSSGNSMTPTSNAYR
;
A
#
# COMPACT_ATOMS: atom_id res chain seq x y z
N MET A 1 19.13 31.56 18.58
CA MET A 1 19.80 30.28 18.25
C MET A 1 19.16 29.80 16.96
N ASN A 2 19.90 29.84 15.85
CA ASN A 2 19.38 29.63 14.49
C ASN A 2 18.64 28.30 14.37
N PRO A 3 17.42 28.26 13.80
CA PRO A 3 16.87 27.01 13.34
C PRO A 3 17.59 26.68 12.03
N GLU A 4 18.49 25.71 12.08
CA GLU A 4 18.95 25.06 10.86
C GLU A 4 17.73 24.49 10.14
N ASN A 5 17.49 24.99 8.93
CA ASN A 5 16.60 24.43 7.93
C ASN A 5 17.05 23.00 7.60
N ASN A 6 16.73 22.06 8.47
CA ASN A 6 16.92 20.65 8.21
C ASN A 6 15.58 20.08 7.77
N ALA A 7 15.55 19.52 6.56
CA ALA A 7 14.47 18.70 6.01
C ALA A 7 14.11 17.46 6.90
N SER A 8 14.69 17.36 8.10
CA SER A 8 14.36 16.43 9.16
C SER A 8 13.15 16.86 10.02
N SER A 9 12.51 18.00 9.75
CA SER A 9 11.30 18.44 10.47
C SER A 9 10.03 17.66 10.12
N PHE A 10 10.02 16.87 9.05
CA PHE A 10 8.84 16.20 8.49
C PHE A 10 8.56 14.77 8.99
N TYR A 11 8.97 14.44 10.21
CA TYR A 11 8.70 13.12 10.81
C TYR A 11 8.43 13.24 12.31
N THR A 12 7.44 14.04 12.67
CA THR A 12 6.97 14.14 14.05
C THR A 12 5.59 13.50 14.20
N PRO A 13 5.26 12.92 15.37
CA PRO A 13 3.94 12.31 15.61
C PRO A 13 2.80 13.32 15.56
N TRP A 14 3.12 14.61 15.47
CA TRP A 14 2.17 15.70 15.41
C TRP A 14 1.99 16.23 13.98
N ASP A 15 2.67 15.70 12.96
CA ASP A 15 2.58 16.23 11.59
C ASP A 15 1.14 16.25 11.05
N THR A 16 0.27 15.32 11.49
CA THR A 16 -1.16 15.32 11.11
C THR A 16 -2.07 16.16 12.03
N LEU A 17 -1.55 16.68 13.14
CA LEU A 17 -2.34 17.33 14.21
C LEU A 17 -1.91 18.78 14.51
N ILE A 18 -0.64 19.11 14.29
CA ILE A 18 -0.02 20.36 14.75
C ILE A 18 -0.63 21.58 14.07
N ASP A 19 -0.92 21.47 12.77
CA ASP A 19 -1.54 22.54 11.99
C ASP A 19 -2.92 22.93 12.54
N CYS A 20 -3.70 21.93 12.94
CA CYS A 20 -5.03 22.16 13.52
C CYS A 20 -4.95 22.69 14.96
N MET A 21 -3.93 22.31 15.73
CA MET A 21 -3.70 22.87 17.06
C MET A 21 -3.27 24.34 16.98
N MET A 22 -2.40 24.68 16.03
CA MET A 22 -1.94 26.06 15.78
C MET A 22 -3.11 26.96 15.35
N LEU A 23 -4.02 26.44 14.51
CA LEU A 23 -5.25 27.13 14.12
C LEU A 23 -6.18 27.39 15.33
N LYS A 24 -6.36 26.37 16.18
CA LYS A 24 -7.24 26.46 17.36
C LYS A 24 -6.74 27.47 18.40
N HIS A 25 -5.42 27.66 18.52
CA HIS A 25 -4.81 28.64 19.42
C HIS A 25 -4.64 30.03 18.79
N GLY A 26 -5.09 30.24 17.55
CA GLY A 26 -5.10 31.55 16.90
C GLY A 26 -3.71 32.05 16.49
N HIS A 27 -2.78 31.16 16.16
CA HIS A 27 -1.46 31.58 15.70
C HIS A 27 -1.53 32.31 14.34
N PRO A 28 -0.75 33.38 14.14
CA PRO A 28 -0.83 34.23 12.95
C PRO A 28 -0.42 33.53 11.65
N ASN A 29 0.38 32.46 11.73
CA ASN A 29 0.81 31.66 10.57
C ASN A 29 -0.05 30.39 10.37
N ALA A 30 -1.16 30.23 11.09
CA ALA A 30 -1.99 29.04 10.98
C ALA A 30 -2.89 29.09 9.75
N SER A 31 -2.72 28.13 8.84
CA SER A 31 -3.54 28.00 7.63
C SER A 31 -4.67 26.98 7.83
N LYS A 32 -5.90 27.38 7.51
CA LYS A 32 -7.07 26.48 7.50
C LYS A 32 -6.91 25.39 6.44
N LEU A 33 -6.20 25.68 5.35
CA LEU A 33 -5.95 24.73 4.27
C LEU A 33 -5.02 23.60 4.74
N LEU A 34 -3.91 23.94 5.44
CA LEU A 34 -3.01 22.95 6.04
C LEU A 34 -3.75 22.01 6.99
N CYS A 35 -4.52 22.56 7.93
CA CYS A 35 -5.28 21.74 8.88
C CYS A 35 -6.23 20.76 8.17
N ASN A 36 -6.92 21.19 7.10
CA ASN A 36 -7.79 20.30 6.33
C ASN A 36 -7.00 19.18 5.63
N ILE A 37 -5.86 19.49 5.01
CA ILE A 37 -4.99 18.51 4.33
C ILE A 37 -4.44 17.49 5.34
N SER A 38 -3.91 17.95 6.46
CA SER A 38 -3.33 17.12 7.52
C SER A 38 -4.38 16.23 8.19
N THR A 39 -5.60 16.75 8.41
CA THR A 39 -6.76 15.97 8.90
C THR A 39 -7.18 14.90 7.90
N PHE A 40 -7.26 15.24 6.61
CA PHE A 40 -7.61 14.29 5.56
C PHE A 40 -6.56 13.18 5.44
N LEU A 41 -5.27 13.54 5.42
CA LEU A 41 -4.16 12.60 5.38
C LEU A 41 -4.18 11.64 6.58
N GLY A 42 -4.32 12.17 7.79
CA GLY A 42 -4.39 11.37 9.01
C GLY A 42 -5.60 10.42 9.02
N THR A 43 -6.78 10.91 8.64
CA THR A 43 -8.01 10.08 8.55
C THR A 43 -7.86 8.98 7.50
N TYR A 44 -7.31 9.31 6.35
CA TYR A 44 -7.10 8.37 5.25
C TYR A 44 -6.11 7.26 5.66
N MET A 45 -4.99 7.62 6.28
CA MET A 45 -3.99 6.65 6.74
C MET A 45 -4.41 5.84 7.97
N ALA A 46 -5.26 6.38 8.84
CA ALA A 46 -5.75 5.68 10.02
C ALA A 46 -6.82 4.63 9.70
N TYR A 47 -7.69 4.91 8.73
CA TYR A 47 -8.91 4.11 8.52
C TYR A 47 -9.05 3.50 7.13
N ILE A 48 -8.60 4.18 6.07
CA ILE A 48 -8.75 3.69 4.69
C ILE A 48 -7.57 2.78 4.33
N PHE A 49 -6.34 3.22 4.60
CA PHE A 49 -5.15 2.45 4.30
C PHE A 49 -5.16 1.04 4.92
N PRO A 50 -5.49 0.82 6.22
CA PRO A 50 -5.45 -0.51 6.81
C PRO A 50 -6.38 -1.52 6.14
N LEU A 51 -7.53 -1.06 5.63
CA LEU A 51 -8.46 -1.92 4.90
C LEU A 51 -7.88 -2.35 3.55
N ILE A 52 -7.27 -1.41 2.83
CA ILE A 52 -6.67 -1.68 1.51
C ILE A 52 -5.38 -2.50 1.66
N GLY A 53 -4.50 -2.14 2.58
CA GLY A 53 -3.25 -2.87 2.86
C GLY A 53 -3.52 -4.30 3.33
N LEU A 54 -4.50 -4.52 4.22
CA LEU A 54 -4.87 -5.87 4.63
C LEU A 54 -5.41 -6.71 3.46
N PHE A 55 -6.25 -6.11 2.62
CA PHE A 55 -6.78 -6.80 1.44
C PHE A 55 -5.67 -7.13 0.42
N ASP A 56 -4.74 -6.19 0.20
CA ASP A 56 -3.55 -6.39 -0.62
C ASP A 56 -2.68 -7.54 -0.10
N PHE A 57 -2.35 -7.52 1.19
CA PHE A 57 -1.58 -8.56 1.86
C PHE A 57 -2.22 -9.94 1.67
N ILE A 58 -3.51 -10.07 2.01
CA ILE A 58 -4.23 -11.36 1.91
C ILE A 58 -4.25 -11.86 0.46
N SER A 59 -4.61 -11.00 -0.49
CA SER A 59 -4.71 -11.37 -1.90
C SER A 59 -3.37 -11.82 -2.46
N ASN A 60 -2.29 -11.08 -2.20
CA ASN A 60 -0.95 -11.44 -2.63
C ASN A 60 -0.43 -12.71 -1.92
N CYS A 61 -0.76 -12.93 -0.64
CA CYS A 61 -0.43 -14.19 0.04
C CYS A 61 -1.09 -15.40 -0.62
N ILE A 62 -2.36 -15.30 -1.04
CA ILE A 62 -3.05 -16.37 -1.78
C ILE A 62 -2.32 -16.66 -3.08
N VAL A 63 -1.97 -15.61 -3.83
CA VAL A 63 -1.29 -15.72 -5.12
C VAL A 63 0.10 -16.34 -4.96
N THR A 64 0.89 -15.87 -3.99
CA THR A 64 2.20 -16.44 -3.67
C THR A 64 2.07 -17.91 -3.26
N THR A 65 1.07 -18.28 -2.46
CA THR A 65 0.86 -19.67 -2.05
C THR A 65 0.56 -20.57 -3.25
N ILE A 66 -0.30 -20.13 -4.17
CA ILE A 66 -0.61 -20.86 -5.39
C ILE A 66 0.63 -20.93 -6.29
N PHE A 67 1.35 -19.82 -6.43
CA PHE A 67 2.60 -19.77 -7.18
C PHE A 67 3.61 -20.80 -6.67
N LEU A 68 3.90 -20.82 -5.37
CA LEU A 68 4.87 -21.73 -4.77
C LEU A 68 4.45 -23.21 -4.92
N ARG A 69 3.14 -23.51 -4.86
CA ARG A 69 2.64 -24.88 -5.03
C ARG A 69 2.68 -25.38 -6.47
N TYR A 70 2.57 -24.47 -7.45
CA TYR A 70 2.50 -24.81 -8.88
C TYR A 70 3.72 -24.31 -9.67
N LEU A 71 4.84 -24.07 -8.98
CA LEU A 71 6.13 -23.64 -9.54
C LEU A 71 6.65 -24.48 -10.72
N ASN A 72 6.18 -25.72 -10.84
CA ASN A 72 6.60 -26.66 -11.88
C ASN A 72 5.95 -26.39 -13.27
N GLN A 73 5.02 -25.43 -13.37
CA GLN A 73 4.39 -25.02 -14.63
C GLN A 73 5.21 -23.88 -15.28
N TYR A 74 5.93 -24.20 -16.37
CA TYR A 74 6.93 -23.35 -17.04
C TYR A 74 6.40 -22.12 -17.83
N ASN A 75 5.25 -21.55 -17.45
CA ASN A 75 4.78 -20.33 -18.12
C ASN A 75 5.50 -19.10 -17.57
N ARG A 76 6.25 -18.39 -18.42
CA ARG A 76 6.99 -17.16 -18.05
C ARG A 76 6.09 -16.12 -17.38
N GLN A 77 4.85 -15.99 -17.85
CA GLN A 77 3.88 -15.06 -17.25
C GLN A 77 3.54 -15.46 -15.81
N PHE A 78 3.42 -16.75 -15.52
CA PHE A 78 3.15 -17.23 -14.16
C PHE A 78 4.31 -16.92 -13.20
N ILE A 79 5.55 -17.01 -13.68
CA ILE A 79 6.75 -16.65 -12.92
C ILE A 79 6.77 -15.16 -12.59
N TYR A 80 6.55 -14.29 -13.58
CA TYR A 80 6.51 -12.85 -13.35
C TYR A 80 5.45 -12.45 -12.33
N LEU A 81 4.27 -13.07 -12.39
CA LEU A 81 3.17 -12.78 -11.48
C LEU A 81 3.43 -13.29 -10.05
N GLY A 82 4.09 -14.44 -9.90
CA GLY A 82 4.51 -14.95 -8.59
C GLY A 82 5.56 -14.06 -7.93
N VAL A 83 6.58 -13.67 -8.69
CA VAL A 83 7.62 -12.74 -8.20
C VAL A 83 7.03 -11.37 -7.88
N LEU A 84 6.08 -10.89 -8.68
CA LEU A 84 5.36 -9.65 -8.42
C LEU A 84 4.60 -9.70 -7.08
N ALA A 85 3.83 -10.77 -6.82
CA ALA A 85 3.10 -10.92 -5.56
C ALA A 85 4.03 -10.93 -4.33
N ILE A 86 5.20 -11.58 -4.43
CA ILE A 86 6.21 -11.57 -3.35
C ILE A 86 6.78 -10.15 -3.14
N SER A 87 7.07 -9.44 -4.23
CA SER A 87 7.52 -8.05 -4.16
C SER A 87 6.47 -7.14 -3.53
N ASP A 88 5.19 -7.38 -3.83
CA ASP A 88 4.08 -6.57 -3.35
C ASP A 88 3.84 -6.76 -1.84
N ILE A 89 3.90 -8.00 -1.35
CA ILE A 89 3.90 -8.30 0.10
C ILE A 89 5.05 -7.57 0.81
N SER A 90 6.24 -7.59 0.22
CA SER A 90 7.43 -6.97 0.82
C SER A 90 7.26 -5.45 0.94
N ILE A 91 6.64 -4.82 -0.07
CA ILE A 91 6.38 -3.38 -0.09
C ILE A 91 5.24 -3.00 0.85
N ASP A 92 4.14 -3.77 0.91
CA ASP A 92 3.03 -3.51 1.83
C ASP A 92 3.51 -3.52 3.29
N ILE A 93 4.32 -4.52 3.67
CA ILE A 93 4.93 -4.56 5.00
C ILE A 93 5.85 -3.36 5.22
N ALA A 94 6.81 -3.12 4.32
CA ALA A 94 7.84 -2.10 4.53
C ALA A 94 7.28 -0.67 4.50
N ILE A 95 6.54 -0.33 3.45
CA ILE A 95 6.00 1.02 3.26
C ILE A 95 4.74 1.19 4.08
N GLY A 96 3.76 0.33 3.88
CA GLY A 96 2.44 0.45 4.46
C GLY A 96 2.46 0.31 5.98
N TRP A 97 2.83 -0.88 6.45
CA TRP A 97 2.69 -1.24 7.87
C TRP A 97 3.83 -0.75 8.76
N LEU A 98 5.07 -0.68 8.27
CA LEU A 98 6.22 -0.29 9.09
C LEU A 98 6.51 1.21 9.08
N ARG A 99 6.14 1.92 8.02
CA ARG A 99 6.41 3.35 7.90
C ARG A 99 5.14 4.18 7.94
N TRP A 100 4.17 3.91 7.09
CA TRP A 100 3.08 4.87 6.84
C TRP A 100 1.99 4.86 7.89
N PHE A 101 1.45 3.67 8.17
CA PHE A 101 0.47 3.52 9.22
C PHE A 101 1.00 4.01 10.59
N PRO A 102 2.22 3.66 11.02
CA PRO A 102 2.74 4.11 12.33
C PRO A 102 3.15 5.58 12.41
N THR A 103 3.48 6.20 11.25
CA THR A 103 3.89 7.62 11.17
C THR A 103 2.67 8.54 11.08
N PHE A 104 1.62 8.17 10.33
CA PHE A 104 0.49 9.07 10.07
C PHE A 104 -0.84 8.55 10.63
N GLY A 105 -1.12 7.25 10.51
CA GLY A 105 -2.40 6.68 10.93
C GLY A 105 -2.51 6.52 12.45
N LEU A 106 -1.52 5.87 13.06
CA LEU A 106 -1.51 5.56 14.50
C LEU A 106 -1.44 6.81 15.39
N PRO A 107 -0.62 7.84 15.08
CA PRO A 107 -0.60 9.06 15.87
C PRO A 107 -1.90 9.84 15.71
N TYR A 108 -2.51 9.87 14.52
CA TYR A 108 -3.81 10.52 14.31
C TYR A 108 -4.93 9.84 15.11
N ALA A 109 -5.03 8.50 15.05
CA ALA A 109 -6.03 7.73 15.80
C ALA A 109 -5.87 7.82 17.33
N SER A 110 -4.64 7.99 17.80
CA SER A 110 -4.31 8.09 19.24
C SER A 110 -4.18 9.52 19.75
N LEU A 111 -4.47 10.54 18.93
CA LEU A 111 -4.26 11.96 19.26
C LEU A 111 -2.82 12.27 19.71
N GLY A 112 -1.83 11.65 19.05
CA GLY A 112 -0.40 11.82 19.30
C GLY A 112 0.15 11.00 20.47
N LYS A 113 -0.66 10.16 21.14
CA LYS A 113 -0.22 9.39 22.32
C LYS A 113 0.60 8.15 21.97
N VAL A 114 0.34 7.53 20.83
CA VAL A 114 1.01 6.31 20.37
C VAL A 114 1.56 6.56 18.98
N TYR A 115 2.88 6.44 18.84
CA TYR A 115 3.58 6.63 17.58
C TYR A 115 4.77 5.68 17.47
N TYR A 116 5.14 5.34 16.26
CA TYR A 116 6.34 4.55 16.00
C TYR A 116 6.97 4.99 14.69
N PHE A 117 8.28 5.28 14.76
CA PHE A 117 9.06 5.69 13.60
C PHE A 117 10.26 4.78 13.47
N ILE A 118 10.24 3.90 12.46
CA ILE A 118 11.34 2.97 12.22
C ILE A 118 12.67 3.68 11.96
N SER A 119 12.61 4.86 11.32
CA SER A 119 13.77 5.70 11.02
C SER A 119 14.42 6.33 12.25
N LEU A 120 13.69 6.47 13.36
CA LEU A 120 14.17 7.08 14.61
C LEU A 120 14.62 6.03 15.64
N THR A 121 14.42 4.74 15.36
CA THR A 121 14.78 3.66 16.31
C THR A 121 16.28 3.44 16.38
N SER A 122 16.98 3.37 15.24
CA SER A 122 18.44 3.30 15.18
C SER A 122 18.99 3.67 13.79
N SER A 123 20.26 4.10 13.70
CA SER A 123 20.92 4.38 12.42
C SER A 123 21.03 3.15 11.53
N LEU A 124 21.26 1.96 12.12
CA LEU A 124 21.35 0.71 11.38
C LEU A 124 19.98 0.30 10.82
N SER A 125 18.93 0.37 11.64
CA SER A 125 17.55 0.08 11.22
C SER A 125 17.10 1.01 10.11
N CYS A 126 17.41 2.31 10.21
CA CYS A 126 17.10 3.29 9.17
C CYS A 126 17.81 2.95 7.84
N LYS A 127 19.12 2.68 7.87
CA LYS A 127 19.89 2.33 6.66
C LYS A 127 19.39 1.04 6.01
N LEU A 128 19.18 -0.01 6.81
CA LEU A 128 18.66 -1.30 6.32
C LEU A 128 17.26 -1.15 5.74
N TYR A 129 16.38 -0.41 6.43
CA TYR A 129 15.04 -0.12 5.97
C TYR A 129 15.06 0.61 4.62
N MET A 130 15.82 1.70 4.50
CA MET A 130 15.94 2.48 3.26
C MET A 130 16.51 1.63 2.11
N PHE A 131 17.48 0.76 2.41
CA PHE A 131 18.04 -0.16 1.43
C PHE A 131 17.03 -1.20 0.95
N CYS A 132 16.36 -1.91 1.87
CA CYS A 132 15.33 -2.90 1.54
C CYS A 132 14.16 -2.26 0.79
N GLN A 133 13.73 -1.07 1.21
CA GLN A 133 12.73 -0.27 0.53
C GLN A 133 13.16 0.03 -0.91
N SER A 134 14.38 0.56 -1.11
CA SER A 134 14.87 0.91 -2.44
C SER A 134 14.90 -0.31 -3.36
N ILE A 135 15.40 -1.44 -2.87
CA ILE A 135 15.42 -2.69 -3.63
C ILE A 135 14.02 -3.13 -4.03
N ALA A 136 13.09 -3.19 -3.07
CA ALA A 136 11.73 -3.63 -3.34
C ALA A 136 11.03 -2.72 -4.36
N CYS A 137 11.18 -1.40 -4.22
CA CYS A 137 10.66 -0.43 -5.18
C CYS A 137 11.26 -0.62 -6.59
N THR A 138 12.57 -0.83 -6.69
CA THR A 138 13.23 -1.06 -7.98
C THR A 138 12.79 -2.38 -8.62
N PHE A 139 12.69 -3.46 -7.84
CA PHE A 139 12.20 -4.75 -8.33
C PHE A 139 10.77 -4.65 -8.85
N ARG A 140 9.86 -4.07 -8.07
CA ARG A 140 8.48 -3.81 -8.51
C ARG A 140 8.46 -2.94 -9.77
N GLY A 141 9.18 -1.82 -9.77
CA GLY A 141 9.24 -0.91 -10.92
C GLY A 141 9.70 -1.60 -12.21
N ASN A 142 10.73 -2.43 -12.13
CA ASN A 142 11.23 -3.18 -13.29
C ASN A 142 10.22 -4.23 -13.78
N ILE A 143 9.59 -4.98 -12.87
CA ILE A 143 8.54 -5.96 -13.26
C ILE A 143 7.33 -5.24 -13.85
N PHE A 144 6.94 -4.10 -13.30
CA PHE A 144 5.89 -3.24 -13.84
C PHE A 144 6.20 -2.76 -15.26
N MET A 145 7.43 -2.32 -15.51
CA MET A 145 7.88 -1.91 -16.85
C MET A 145 7.85 -3.08 -17.83
N LEU A 146 8.29 -4.27 -17.41
CA LEU A 146 8.19 -5.49 -18.21
C LEU A 146 6.74 -5.84 -18.52
N MET A 147 5.82 -5.71 -17.56
CA MET A 147 4.39 -5.93 -17.77
C MET A 147 3.70 -4.85 -18.60
N ALA A 148 4.16 -3.60 -18.52
CA ALA A 148 3.64 -2.49 -19.33
C ALA A 148 3.98 -2.67 -20.81
N LEU A 149 5.22 -3.10 -21.10
CA LEU A 149 5.63 -3.51 -22.45
C LEU A 149 4.76 -4.68 -22.98
N ASP A 150 4.29 -5.54 -22.09
CA ASP A 150 3.39 -6.68 -22.41
C ASP A 150 1.89 -6.31 -22.56
N ARG A 151 1.55 -5.02 -22.75
CA ARG A 151 0.20 -4.47 -23.04
C ARG A 151 -0.74 -4.20 -21.84
N LEU A 152 -0.24 -3.76 -20.67
CA LEU A 152 -1.11 -3.29 -19.57
C LEU A 152 -1.07 -1.76 -19.39
N LEU A 153 -1.88 -1.02 -20.16
CA LEU A 153 -2.02 0.44 -20.07
C LEU A 153 -2.60 0.92 -18.72
N LEU A 154 -3.51 0.13 -18.12
CA LEU A 154 -4.16 0.45 -16.84
C LEU A 154 -3.14 0.54 -15.69
N THR A 155 -2.13 -0.31 -15.73
CA THR A 155 -1.05 -0.36 -14.75
C THR A 155 -0.18 0.90 -14.76
N PHE A 156 0.05 1.46 -15.94
CA PHE A 156 0.83 2.70 -16.09
C PHE A 156 0.08 3.92 -15.52
N LEU A 157 -1.24 3.99 -15.73
CA LEU A 157 -2.07 5.10 -15.26
C LEU A 157 -2.11 5.23 -13.73
N CYS A 158 -2.11 4.11 -13.00
CA CYS A 158 -2.11 4.13 -11.53
C CYS A 158 -0.75 4.54 -10.93
N ALA A 159 0.36 4.34 -11.66
CA ALA A 159 1.71 4.66 -11.20
C ALA A 159 2.13 6.11 -11.51
N LEU A 160 1.51 6.74 -12.52
CA LEU A 160 1.82 8.11 -12.95
C LEU A 160 1.74 9.16 -11.82
N PRO A 161 0.69 9.20 -10.97
CA PRO A 161 0.62 10.18 -9.89
C PRO A 161 1.81 10.09 -8.93
N CYS A 162 2.25 8.88 -8.58
CA CYS A 162 3.39 8.66 -7.70
C CYS A 162 4.70 9.12 -8.34
N GLY A 163 4.93 8.74 -9.60
CA GLY A 163 6.13 9.08 -10.34
C GLY A 163 6.28 10.58 -10.56
N ILE A 164 5.19 11.25 -10.93
CA ILE A 164 5.15 12.70 -11.11
C ILE A 164 5.43 13.39 -9.77
N SER A 165 4.76 13.00 -8.68
CA SER A 165 5.00 13.62 -7.37
C SER A 165 6.42 13.39 -6.86
N TYR A 166 7.03 12.22 -7.09
CA TYR A 166 8.41 11.96 -6.68
C TYR A 166 9.43 12.75 -7.51
N LEU A 167 9.25 12.79 -8.84
CA LEU A 167 10.10 13.61 -9.72
C LEU A 167 9.97 15.09 -9.39
N MET A 168 8.76 15.54 -9.08
CA MET A 168 8.49 16.91 -8.65
C MET A 168 9.16 17.20 -7.30
N SER A 169 9.09 16.28 -6.34
CA SER A 169 9.80 16.40 -5.05
C SER A 169 11.33 16.48 -5.26
N ALA A 170 11.89 15.67 -6.15
CA ALA A 170 13.31 15.66 -6.46
C ALA A 170 13.78 16.93 -7.21
N THR A 171 13.01 17.43 -8.16
CA THR A 171 13.33 18.68 -8.87
C THR A 171 13.21 19.91 -7.95
N LEU A 172 12.26 19.87 -7.01
CA LEU A 172 12.12 20.89 -5.97
C LEU A 172 13.26 20.85 -4.95
N GLN A 173 13.77 19.67 -4.60
CA GLN A 173 14.89 19.53 -3.68
C GLN A 173 16.22 20.08 -4.26
N ILE A 174 16.36 20.05 -5.59
CA ILE A 174 17.49 20.66 -6.32
C ILE A 174 17.33 22.19 -6.40
N THR A 175 16.09 22.68 -6.39
CA THR A 175 15.78 24.11 -6.50
C THR A 175 15.56 24.65 -5.08
N GLN A 176 16.63 25.04 -4.41
CA GLN A 176 16.73 25.47 -3.01
C GLN A 176 15.96 26.79 -2.69
N HIS A 177 14.70 26.89 -3.11
CA HIS A 177 13.82 28.03 -2.87
C HIS A 177 12.99 27.77 -1.61
N GLU A 178 12.72 28.80 -0.80
CA GLU A 178 11.78 28.73 0.35
C GLU A 178 10.43 28.14 -0.08
N ILE A 179 10.25 26.83 0.14
CA ILE A 179 9.05 26.09 -0.27
C ILE A 179 7.95 26.39 0.74
N ALA A 180 6.77 26.80 0.25
CA ALA A 180 5.58 26.91 1.09
C ALA A 180 5.22 25.53 1.67
N GLU A 181 5.10 25.42 3.00
CA GLU A 181 4.77 24.18 3.71
C GLU A 181 3.49 23.51 3.19
N GLU A 182 2.54 24.30 2.66
CA GLU A 182 1.29 23.80 2.06
C GLU A 182 1.55 22.88 0.86
N PHE A 183 2.58 23.19 0.08
CA PHE A 183 2.93 22.43 -1.11
C PHE A 183 3.57 21.09 -0.78
N LEU A 184 4.37 21.03 0.29
CA LEU A 184 4.96 19.78 0.77
C LEU A 184 3.90 18.82 1.30
N HIS A 185 2.92 19.33 2.07
CA HIS A 185 1.79 18.53 2.56
C HIS A 185 0.92 18.02 1.41
N PHE A 186 0.73 18.83 0.36
CA PHE A 186 0.02 18.41 -0.84
C PHE A 186 0.76 17.30 -1.60
N ILE A 187 2.07 17.45 -1.83
CA ILE A 187 2.90 16.41 -2.45
C ILE A 187 2.85 15.12 -1.63
N LEU A 188 3.00 15.23 -0.31
CA LEU A 188 2.90 14.10 0.60
C LEU A 188 1.54 13.40 0.43
N LEU A 189 0.43 14.14 0.45
CA LEU A 189 -0.90 13.58 0.25
C LEU A 189 -1.04 12.82 -1.09
N PHE A 190 -0.52 13.38 -2.18
CA PHE A 190 -0.60 12.73 -3.50
C PHE A 190 0.24 11.46 -3.59
N ILE A 191 1.46 11.50 -3.04
CA ILE A 191 2.28 10.29 -2.86
C ILE A 191 1.47 9.28 -2.04
N ASN A 192 0.74 9.75 -1.03
CA ASN A 192 -0.02 8.90 -0.12
C ASN A 192 -1.21 8.16 -0.73
N ILE A 193 -2.01 8.89 -1.49
CA ILE A 193 -3.09 8.31 -2.28
C ILE A 193 -2.50 7.38 -3.35
N GLY A 194 -1.41 7.78 -4.00
CA GLY A 194 -0.76 7.01 -5.04
C GLY A 194 -0.30 5.63 -4.59
N TRP A 195 0.39 5.53 -3.44
CA TRP A 195 0.77 4.24 -2.86
C TRP A 195 -0.44 3.36 -2.52
N THR A 196 -1.52 3.97 -2.04
CA THR A 196 -2.74 3.25 -1.72
C THR A 196 -3.44 2.71 -2.98
N LEU A 197 -3.44 3.48 -4.08
CA LEU A 197 -3.90 3.02 -5.39
C LEU A 197 -3.03 1.88 -5.95
N ILE A 198 -1.73 1.91 -5.68
CA ILE A 198 -0.77 0.86 -6.07
C ILE A 198 -1.06 -0.45 -5.33
N PHE A 199 -1.41 -0.40 -4.04
CA PHE A 199 -1.88 -1.57 -3.27
C PHE A 199 -3.25 -2.05 -3.75
N LEU A 200 -4.19 -1.13 -3.96
CA LEU A 200 -5.50 -1.50 -4.50
C LEU A 200 -5.37 -2.17 -5.89
N GLN A 201 -4.54 -1.64 -6.76
CA GLN A 201 -4.26 -2.24 -8.07
C GLN A 201 -3.64 -3.63 -7.92
N SER A 202 -2.66 -3.79 -7.04
CA SER A 202 -2.02 -5.09 -6.81
C SER A 202 -3.03 -6.12 -6.32
N SER A 203 -3.88 -5.75 -5.36
CA SER A 203 -4.93 -6.64 -4.86
C SER A 203 -5.92 -7.10 -5.95
N MET A 204 -6.18 -6.24 -6.94
CA MET A 204 -7.06 -6.56 -8.08
C MET A 204 -6.39 -7.44 -9.14
N ASN A 205 -5.06 -7.62 -9.07
CA ASN A 205 -4.36 -8.53 -9.98
C ASN A 205 -4.87 -9.97 -9.86
N ILE A 206 -5.45 -10.36 -8.72
CA ILE A 206 -6.08 -11.67 -8.54
C ILE A 206 -7.21 -11.93 -9.55
N ILE A 207 -7.92 -10.89 -9.98
CA ILE A 207 -8.97 -10.97 -11.01
C ILE A 207 -8.34 -11.27 -12.37
N VAL A 208 -7.23 -10.59 -12.68
CA VAL A 208 -6.46 -10.84 -13.91
C VAL A 208 -5.93 -12.28 -13.93
N TYR A 209 -5.49 -12.81 -12.78
CA TYR A 209 -5.04 -14.20 -12.64
C TYR A 209 -6.17 -15.19 -12.91
N CYS A 210 -7.38 -14.91 -12.40
CA CYS A 210 -8.56 -15.72 -12.67
C CYS A 210 -8.98 -15.72 -14.14
N ILE A 211 -8.80 -14.59 -14.85
CA ILE A 211 -9.19 -14.50 -16.27
C ILE A 211 -8.13 -15.16 -17.16
N ARG A 212 -6.84 -14.95 -16.89
CA ARG A 212 -5.76 -15.39 -17.79
C ARG A 212 -5.27 -16.82 -17.56
N ILE A 213 -5.37 -17.35 -16.33
CA ILE A 213 -4.78 -18.64 -15.99
C ILE A 213 -5.88 -19.62 -15.60
N GLU A 214 -6.20 -20.53 -16.52
CA GLU A 214 -7.25 -21.54 -16.33
C GLU A 214 -7.02 -22.40 -15.07
N THR A 215 -5.78 -22.82 -14.84
CA THR A 215 -5.40 -23.60 -13.67
C THR A 215 -5.64 -22.84 -12.37
N PHE A 216 -5.28 -21.54 -12.34
CA PHE A 216 -5.49 -20.67 -11.18
C PHE A 216 -6.98 -20.49 -10.91
N ARG A 217 -7.76 -20.24 -11.96
CA ARG A 217 -9.23 -20.14 -11.90
C ARG A 217 -9.86 -21.39 -11.31
N GLN A 218 -9.45 -22.58 -11.76
CA GLN A 218 -9.99 -23.83 -11.25
C GLN A 218 -9.62 -24.07 -9.79
N ILE A 219 -8.42 -23.70 -9.36
CA ILE A 219 -7.99 -23.83 -7.96
C ILE A 219 -8.77 -22.87 -7.06
N LEU A 220 -8.94 -21.62 -7.47
CA LEU A 220 -9.64 -20.60 -6.69
C LEU A 220 -11.16 -20.84 -6.63
N LEU A 221 -11.76 -21.29 -7.75
CA LEU A 221 -13.21 -21.55 -7.84
C LEU A 221 -13.62 -22.93 -7.31
N LYS A 222 -12.70 -23.91 -7.19
CA LYS A 222 -13.02 -25.25 -6.63
C LYS A 222 -13.68 -25.18 -5.25
N PRO A 223 -13.13 -24.46 -4.26
CA PRO A 223 -13.78 -24.27 -2.96
C PRO A 223 -15.16 -23.60 -3.06
N LEU A 224 -15.30 -22.59 -3.92
CA LEU A 224 -16.54 -21.84 -4.11
C LEU A 224 -17.65 -22.68 -4.77
N LEU A 225 -17.30 -23.52 -5.75
CA LEU A 225 -18.21 -24.45 -6.40
C LEU A 225 -18.64 -25.58 -5.47
N VAL A 226 -17.73 -26.07 -4.62
CA VAL A 226 -18.05 -27.07 -3.59
C VAL A 226 -19.00 -26.49 -2.54
N CYS A 227 -18.80 -25.24 -2.10
CA CYS A 227 -19.73 -24.55 -1.20
C CYS A 227 -21.10 -24.29 -1.84
N ARG A 228 -21.16 -23.94 -3.13
CA ARG A 228 -22.42 -23.77 -3.88
C ARG A 228 -23.20 -25.08 -3.97
N ASN A 229 -22.53 -26.20 -4.27
CA ASN A 229 -23.19 -27.51 -4.34
C ASN A 229 -23.64 -28.02 -2.96
N LYS A 230 -22.91 -27.69 -1.89
CA LYS A 230 -23.30 -28.03 -0.51
C LYS A 230 -24.49 -27.20 -0.01
N SER A 231 -24.60 -25.94 -0.44
CA SER A 231 -25.77 -25.09 -0.15
C SER A 231 -27.01 -25.49 -0.96
N SER A 232 -26.84 -26.15 -2.12
CA SER A 232 -27.96 -26.61 -2.96
C SER A 232 -28.38 -28.06 -2.66
N GLY A 233 -27.73 -28.75 -1.71
CA GLY A 233 -27.89 -30.18 -1.44
C GLY A 233 -28.55 -30.54 -0.10
N ASN A 234 -29.17 -29.60 0.61
CA ASN A 234 -29.92 -29.89 1.84
C ASN A 234 -31.43 -30.01 1.57
N SER A 235 -31.84 -31.10 0.93
CA SER A 235 -33.16 -31.72 1.14
C SER A 235 -33.18 -33.14 0.58
N MET A 236 -32.56 -34.09 1.27
CA MET A 236 -33.00 -35.49 1.23
C MET A 236 -32.43 -36.22 2.44
N THR A 237 -33.28 -36.34 3.45
CA THR A 237 -33.14 -37.25 4.60
C THR A 237 -32.89 -38.68 4.13
N PRO A 238 -31.90 -39.40 4.68
CA PRO A 238 -31.83 -40.85 4.55
C PRO A 238 -32.68 -41.47 5.66
N THR A 239 -33.79 -42.10 5.31
CA THR A 239 -34.40 -43.13 6.16
C THR A 239 -34.29 -44.47 5.46
N SER A 240 -33.60 -45.34 6.17
CA SER A 240 -33.45 -46.78 5.97
C SER A 240 -34.77 -47.51 5.78
N ASN A 241 -34.69 -48.68 5.13
CA ASN A 241 -35.18 -50.00 5.57
C ASN A 241 -35.12 -50.92 4.33
N ALA A 242 -34.23 -51.90 4.21
CA ALA A 242 -34.20 -53.18 4.91
C ALA A 242 -35.57 -53.90 4.90
N TYR A 243 -35.60 -55.09 4.27
CA TYR A 243 -36.67 -56.10 4.10
C TYR A 243 -37.36 -56.16 2.72
N ARG A 244 -36.85 -57.00 1.81
CA ARG A 244 -37.30 -58.38 1.55
C ARG A 244 -36.57 -58.95 0.34
#